data_AF-A0A2N2HID6-F1
#
_entry.id   AF-A0A2N2HID6-F1
#
_cell.length_a   1.000
_cell.length_b   1.000
_cell.length_c   1.000
_cell.angle_alpha   90.00
_cell.angle_beta   90.00
_cell.angle_gamma   90.00
#
_symmetry.space_group_name_H-M   'P 1'
#
loop_
_entity.id
_entity.type
_entity.pdbx_description
1 polymer ?
#
loop_
_entity_poly.entity_id
_entity_poly.type
_entity_poly.pdbx_seq_one_letter_code
_entity_poly.pdbx_strand_id
1 'polypeptide(L)'
;GHYISNRLVNDALGLNNNQGRSMGEGWADFHSMLMTVEEADLAVANNANFSGVYAQGGYADMGRLDPAPQTTFFFGIRRVPYTTDMSKNALTFQHIENGVPLPAGVPVLFGANGANNSEVHNSGEVWATALWEAYVNLLNDPRYTFDDAQYLMQTYLVGGYKLTPPSPTFLDARDALLAAVRGYDEQDFQSFVAAFAKRGMGAGAVAPDRFSTNHAGVTESFSTGTALVSAGMSIDPEAEGLFCDGDGVLDAGETALVSVRVRNNGFEDLNSAEATLSSSSDVSFPDGNVVSFGKLAVGEEGEATVLVKLESATQREALTLDASFTSAEVTGAVADSITIDTNFDLVPAFTFDDGNKGLSDWNLRTLSGGGQPWILVPGLLGDAADFIHWGLDNGVPSDIVMESPALIVDNDDSLVIGWDQTFDFEFSDDIYWDGGVVEYQVDGGAWLDAGDHLTPAYNADLNGDLSNVLTGRPGYGGTTENFPTLEPASLDLSGKGLAGKSVKVRFRVGSDVTVGANGWLVDNINVQGVTNLPFTDFGADAQSCPVLGVQADAGPDLTAKNFQIFAITGKGSDDPAVNNQLQFEWSQV
;
A
#
# COMPACT_ATOMS: atom_id res chain seq x y z
N GLY A 1 16.29 25.78 -2.80
CA GLY A 1 15.75 24.43 -2.54
C GLY A 1 14.79 23.99 -3.61
N HIS A 2 13.61 24.62 -3.73
CA HIS A 2 12.51 24.14 -4.58
C HIS A 2 12.90 23.59 -5.96
N TYR A 3 13.70 24.33 -6.74
CA TYR A 3 14.10 23.85 -8.06
C TYR A 3 14.84 22.50 -8.03
N ILE A 4 15.85 22.37 -7.18
CA ILE A 4 16.69 21.17 -7.14
C ILE A 4 15.97 19.98 -6.49
N SER A 5 15.23 20.21 -5.39
CA SER A 5 14.47 19.15 -4.73
C SER A 5 13.37 18.59 -5.63
N ASN A 6 12.59 19.46 -6.30
CA ASN A 6 11.60 18.98 -7.27
C ASN A 6 12.28 18.25 -8.42
N ARG A 7 13.31 18.84 -9.04
CA ARG A 7 13.90 18.25 -10.26
C ARG A 7 14.50 16.86 -10.02
N LEU A 8 15.07 16.61 -8.84
CA LEU A 8 15.77 15.37 -8.52
C LEU A 8 14.89 14.31 -7.86
N VAL A 9 13.88 14.68 -7.10
CA VAL A 9 12.95 13.71 -6.49
C VAL A 9 11.92 13.31 -7.54
N ASN A 10 12.06 12.09 -8.06
CA ASN A 10 11.20 11.50 -9.08
C ASN A 10 10.93 12.43 -10.28
N ASP A 11 11.98 13.03 -10.84
CA ASP A 11 11.93 13.86 -12.06
C ASP A 11 10.83 14.94 -12.08
N ALA A 12 10.70 15.71 -10.99
CA ALA A 12 9.69 16.77 -10.80
C ALA A 12 8.26 16.30 -10.50
N LEU A 13 8.04 15.00 -10.33
CA LEU A 13 6.74 14.42 -9.99
C LEU A 13 6.70 13.85 -8.55
N GLY A 14 7.77 14.01 -7.78
CA GLY A 14 7.92 13.33 -6.50
C GLY A 14 7.26 14.00 -5.30
N LEU A 15 7.31 15.34 -5.19
CA LEU A 15 6.82 16.04 -3.99
C LEU A 15 5.34 16.43 -4.10
N ASN A 16 4.49 15.46 -4.44
CA ASN A 16 3.07 15.69 -4.77
C ASN A 16 2.11 15.54 -3.56
N ASN A 17 2.55 14.90 -2.47
CA ASN A 17 1.79 14.74 -1.23
C ASN A 17 2.12 15.85 -0.22
N ASN A 18 1.29 16.01 0.83
CA ASN A 18 1.48 17.07 1.82
C ASN A 18 2.85 16.97 2.53
N GLN A 19 3.27 15.77 2.96
CA GLN A 19 4.59 15.54 3.58
C GLN A 19 5.74 15.91 2.63
N GLY A 20 5.68 15.48 1.36
CA GLY A 20 6.67 15.82 0.34
C GLY A 20 6.78 17.32 0.10
N ARG A 21 5.66 18.04 0.03
CA ARG A 21 5.64 19.50 -0.10
C ARG A 21 6.24 20.20 1.13
N SER A 22 5.95 19.71 2.33
CA SER A 22 6.54 20.20 3.57
C SER A 22 8.06 20.06 3.57
N MET A 23 8.58 18.89 3.18
CA MET A 23 10.03 18.71 3.01
C MET A 23 10.60 19.60 1.91
N GLY A 24 9.84 19.85 0.83
CA GLY A 24 10.16 20.86 -0.19
C GLY A 24 10.50 22.22 0.40
N GLU A 25 9.64 22.74 1.28
CA GLU A 25 9.88 23.99 2.03
C GLU A 25 11.08 23.87 2.96
N GLY A 26 11.20 22.78 3.72
CA GLY A 26 12.33 22.56 4.63
C GLY A 26 13.68 22.49 3.92
N TRP A 27 13.76 21.82 2.76
CA TRP A 27 14.95 21.83 1.93
C TRP A 27 15.24 23.21 1.35
N ALA A 28 14.24 24.03 1.08
CA ALA A 28 14.44 25.42 0.65
C ALA A 28 15.11 26.25 1.75
N ASP A 29 14.64 26.14 2.99
CA ASP A 29 15.26 26.80 4.13
C ASP A 29 16.68 26.29 4.40
N PHE A 30 16.87 24.96 4.36
CA PHE A 30 18.18 24.38 4.58
C PHE A 30 19.19 24.83 3.51
N HIS A 31 18.79 24.89 2.23
CA HIS A 31 19.65 25.43 1.18
C HIS A 31 20.04 26.89 1.43
N SER A 32 19.12 27.70 1.95
CA SER A 32 19.44 29.08 2.31
C SER A 32 20.51 29.10 3.41
N MET A 33 20.35 28.31 4.47
CA MET A 33 21.35 28.20 5.55
C MET A 33 22.71 27.71 5.04
N LEU A 34 22.71 26.65 4.22
CA LEU A 34 23.92 26.07 3.63
C LEU A 34 24.73 27.08 2.81
N MET A 35 24.06 28.06 2.20
CA MET A 35 24.69 29.11 1.39
C MET A 35 25.08 30.36 2.20
N THR A 36 24.53 30.54 3.40
CA THR A 36 24.77 31.75 4.21
C THR A 36 25.63 31.51 5.44
N VAL A 37 25.76 30.26 5.91
CA VAL A 37 26.68 29.95 7.01
C VAL A 37 28.12 30.12 6.56
N GLU A 38 28.96 30.68 7.42
CA GLU A 38 30.39 30.92 7.16
C GLU A 38 31.25 30.35 8.29
N GLU A 39 32.50 29.97 8.01
CA GLU A 39 33.45 29.53 9.05
C GLU A 39 33.62 30.60 10.15
N ALA A 40 33.56 31.88 9.76
CA ALA A 40 33.66 33.03 10.66
C ALA A 40 32.54 33.07 11.71
N ASP A 41 31.43 32.35 11.50
CA ASP A 41 30.32 32.27 12.45
C ASP A 41 30.75 31.69 13.79
N LEU A 42 31.80 30.87 13.84
CA LEU A 42 32.40 30.38 15.10
C LEU A 42 32.95 31.50 16.00
N ALA A 43 33.32 32.64 15.41
CA ALA A 43 33.81 33.80 16.15
C ALA A 43 32.67 34.67 16.72
N VAL A 44 31.42 34.41 16.32
CA VAL A 44 30.24 35.12 16.84
C VAL A 44 29.99 34.70 18.28
N ALA A 45 29.76 35.69 19.15
CA ALA A 45 29.49 35.43 20.57
C ALA A 45 28.25 34.51 20.74
N ASN A 46 28.38 33.49 21.58
CA ASN A 46 27.36 32.47 21.83
C ASN A 46 27.01 31.58 20.61
N ASN A 47 27.94 31.41 19.67
CA ASN A 47 27.82 30.49 18.52
C ASN A 47 28.91 29.41 18.50
N ALA A 48 29.43 29.04 19.68
CA ALA A 48 30.37 27.93 19.77
C ALA A 48 29.74 26.67 19.16
N ASN A 49 30.52 25.93 18.37
CA ASN A 49 30.09 24.72 17.67
C ASN A 49 28.86 24.96 16.76
N PHE A 50 28.71 26.15 16.19
CA PHE A 50 27.57 26.54 15.35
C PHE A 50 26.19 26.42 16.04
N SER A 51 26.13 26.51 17.38
CA SER A 51 24.90 26.41 18.19
C SER A 51 24.05 27.69 18.29
N GLY A 52 24.42 28.72 17.54
CA GLY A 52 23.70 29.98 17.39
C GLY A 52 22.37 29.81 16.66
N VAL A 53 21.75 30.94 16.30
CA VAL A 53 20.47 30.97 15.58
C VAL A 53 20.67 31.41 14.15
N TYR A 54 20.02 30.71 13.22
CA TYR A 54 20.06 30.98 11.79
C TYR A 54 18.62 31.25 11.32
N ALA A 55 18.34 32.51 11.01
CA ALA A 55 16.99 32.99 10.68
C ALA A 55 16.78 33.13 9.17
N GLN A 56 15.59 32.77 8.69
CA GLN A 56 15.23 32.89 7.26
C GLN A 56 14.58 34.23 6.94
N GLY A 57 15.01 34.85 5.83
CA GLY A 57 14.38 36.05 5.28
C GLY A 57 14.55 37.31 6.13
N GLY A 58 15.44 37.30 7.13
CA GLY A 58 15.56 38.38 8.11
C GLY A 58 15.68 39.77 7.47
N TYR A 59 16.57 39.96 6.50
CA TYR A 59 16.73 41.25 5.81
C TYR A 59 15.46 41.74 5.10
N ALA A 60 14.72 40.85 4.44
CA ALA A 60 13.49 41.21 3.73
C ALA A 60 12.33 41.48 4.69
N ASP A 61 12.32 40.82 5.85
CA ASP A 61 11.27 40.93 6.86
C ASP A 61 11.44 42.15 7.79
N MET A 62 12.63 42.79 7.80
CA MET A 62 12.91 44.02 8.56
C MET A 62 11.95 45.20 8.27
N GLY A 63 11.17 45.14 7.18
CA GLY A 63 10.20 46.18 6.80
C GLY A 63 8.72 45.81 6.95
N ARG A 64 8.39 44.58 7.40
CA ARG A 64 7.01 44.06 7.34
C ARG A 64 6.26 44.10 8.68
N LEU A 65 6.96 44.24 9.81
CA LEU A 65 6.37 44.28 11.15
C LEU A 65 6.64 45.62 11.84
N ASP A 66 5.58 46.20 12.40
CA ASP A 66 5.50 47.38 13.28
C ASP A 66 6.61 47.37 14.38
N PRO A 67 6.97 48.48 15.07
CA PRO A 67 8.22 48.63 15.84
C PRO A 67 8.23 47.90 17.20
N ALA A 68 7.71 46.68 17.25
CA ALA A 68 8.00 45.69 18.27
C ALA A 68 9.52 45.36 18.26
N PRO A 69 10.11 44.87 19.38
CA PRO A 69 11.54 44.57 19.41
C PRO A 69 11.90 43.67 18.24
N GLN A 70 12.90 44.07 17.44
CA GLN A 70 13.27 43.39 16.21
C GLN A 70 13.81 41.98 16.51
N THR A 71 12.90 41.01 16.57
CA THR A 71 13.21 39.58 16.68
C THR A 71 13.41 38.93 15.30
N THR A 72 13.44 39.73 14.24
CA THR A 72 13.59 39.30 12.84
C THR A 72 14.85 38.49 12.57
N PHE A 73 15.97 38.79 13.24
CA PHE A 73 17.19 37.97 13.13
C PHE A 73 17.25 36.80 14.10
N PHE A 74 16.24 36.68 14.96
CA PHE A 74 16.05 35.50 15.81
C PHE A 74 15.11 34.51 15.13
N PHE A 75 13.88 34.91 14.81
CA PHE A 75 12.89 34.00 14.20
C PHE A 75 12.91 34.00 12.67
N GLY A 76 13.26 35.12 12.04
CA GLY A 76 12.97 35.33 10.63
C GLY A 76 11.47 35.21 10.37
N ILE A 77 11.11 34.50 9.31
CA ILE A 77 9.71 34.22 8.93
C ILE A 77 9.14 32.92 9.51
N ARG A 78 9.92 32.18 10.32
CA ARG A 78 9.53 30.86 10.86
C ARG A 78 9.03 30.98 12.30
N ARG A 79 8.45 29.89 12.84
CA ARG A 79 7.87 29.92 14.20
C ARG A 79 8.95 29.93 15.28
N VAL A 80 10.09 29.32 14.99
CA VAL A 80 11.27 29.19 15.85
C VAL A 80 12.56 29.38 15.02
N PRO A 81 13.70 29.77 15.63
CA PRO A 81 14.99 29.81 14.94
C PRO A 81 15.46 28.42 14.49
N TYR A 82 16.28 28.32 13.44
CA TYR A 82 17.10 27.13 13.21
C TYR A 82 18.33 27.16 14.12
N THR A 83 18.53 26.10 14.90
CA THR A 83 19.61 25.97 15.87
C THR A 83 19.67 24.54 16.39
N THR A 84 20.84 24.11 16.86
CA THR A 84 21.03 22.84 17.56
C THR A 84 20.72 22.93 19.06
N ASP A 85 20.48 24.14 19.56
CA ASP A 85 20.15 24.42 20.96
C ASP A 85 18.65 24.20 21.24
N MET A 86 18.34 23.08 21.89
CA MET A 86 16.96 22.71 22.25
C MET A 86 16.29 23.71 23.20
N SER A 87 17.02 24.61 23.85
CA SER A 87 16.42 25.69 24.66
C SER A 87 15.85 26.84 23.83
N LYS A 88 16.20 26.90 22.53
CA LYS A 88 15.74 27.92 21.58
C LYS A 88 14.83 27.35 20.50
N ASN A 89 15.07 26.11 20.08
CA ASN A 89 14.19 25.35 19.20
C ASN A 89 14.10 23.90 19.69
N ALA A 90 13.00 23.58 20.35
CA ALA A 90 12.70 22.24 20.84
C ALA A 90 11.77 21.44 19.91
N LEU A 91 11.59 21.87 18.65
CA LEU A 91 10.76 21.12 17.72
C LEU A 91 11.39 19.76 17.41
N THR A 92 10.51 18.78 17.30
CA THR A 92 10.77 17.37 17.05
C THR A 92 9.68 16.83 16.13
N PHE A 93 9.83 15.60 15.67
CA PHE A 93 8.98 14.97 14.67
C PHE A 93 7.48 15.08 14.96
N GLN A 94 7.03 14.97 16.22
CA GLN A 94 5.61 15.10 16.55
C GLN A 94 4.99 16.45 16.18
N HIS A 95 5.79 17.51 16.05
CA HIS A 95 5.32 18.87 15.79
C HIS A 95 4.97 19.13 14.31
N ILE A 96 4.96 18.08 13.48
CA ILE A 96 4.32 18.13 12.15
C ILE A 96 2.81 17.86 12.24
N GLU A 97 2.34 17.18 13.29
CA GLU A 97 0.94 16.80 13.44
C GLU A 97 0.07 17.97 13.93
N ASN A 98 -1.06 18.20 13.25
CA ASN A 98 -2.01 19.22 13.67
C ASN A 98 -2.56 18.95 15.07
N GLY A 99 -2.64 20.03 15.86
CA GLY A 99 -3.18 19.99 17.21
C GLY A 99 -2.15 19.64 18.28
N VAL A 100 -0.92 19.24 17.92
CA VAL A 100 0.19 19.05 18.87
C VAL A 100 0.77 20.43 19.26
N PRO A 101 0.57 20.91 20.50
CA PRO A 101 1.09 22.22 20.92
C PRO A 101 2.62 22.27 20.82
N LEU A 102 3.16 23.41 20.42
CA LEU A 102 4.62 23.59 20.37
C LEU A 102 5.20 23.61 21.79
N PRO A 103 6.50 23.27 21.97
CA PRO A 103 7.08 23.09 23.30
C PRO A 103 6.95 24.33 24.18
N ALA A 104 6.47 24.14 25.41
CA ALA A 104 6.43 25.20 26.40
C ALA A 104 7.84 25.55 26.89
N GLY A 105 8.10 26.84 27.15
CA GLY A 105 9.37 27.29 27.72
C GLY A 105 10.47 27.62 26.70
N VAL A 106 10.21 27.43 25.40
CA VAL A 106 11.05 27.98 24.32
C VAL A 106 10.34 29.16 23.64
N PRO A 107 11.06 30.17 23.12
CA PRO A 107 10.44 31.27 22.39
C PRO A 107 9.78 30.78 21.10
N VAL A 108 8.52 31.18 20.87
CA VAL A 108 7.73 30.86 19.67
C VAL A 108 7.09 32.15 19.15
N LEU A 109 7.26 32.46 17.86
CA LEU A 109 6.73 33.69 17.25
C LEU A 109 5.21 33.62 17.04
N PHE A 110 4.71 32.50 16.51
CA PHE A 110 3.30 32.25 16.24
C PHE A 110 2.99 30.75 16.21
N GLY A 111 1.71 30.37 16.22
CA GLY A 111 1.29 28.97 16.06
C GLY A 111 1.53 28.07 17.29
N ALA A 112 1.71 28.65 18.48
CA ALA A 112 2.06 27.91 19.70
C ALA A 112 1.07 26.78 20.09
N ASN A 113 -0.20 26.89 19.69
CA ASN A 113 -1.21 25.86 19.95
C ASN A 113 -1.14 24.66 19.00
N GLY A 114 -0.31 24.72 17.96
CA GLY A 114 -0.11 23.62 17.01
C GLY A 114 -1.26 23.37 16.04
N ALA A 115 -2.30 24.21 16.01
CA ALA A 115 -3.54 23.93 15.29
C ALA A 115 -3.37 23.72 13.76
N ASN A 116 -2.28 24.21 13.19
CA ASN A 116 -1.97 24.13 11.76
C ASN A 116 -0.50 23.71 11.51
N ASN A 117 0.01 22.76 12.30
CA ASN A 117 1.35 22.21 12.14
C ASN A 117 1.59 21.58 10.76
N SER A 118 0.58 20.93 10.15
CA SER A 118 0.67 20.28 8.84
C SER A 118 0.69 21.25 7.65
N GLU A 119 0.64 22.56 7.91
CA GLU A 119 0.94 23.55 6.89
C GLU A 119 2.39 23.37 6.42
N VAL A 120 2.61 23.41 5.11
CA VAL A 120 3.86 22.95 4.51
C VAL A 120 5.11 23.68 5.01
N HIS A 121 5.00 24.96 5.35
CA HIS A 121 6.11 25.72 5.90
C HIS A 121 6.34 25.39 7.38
N ASN A 122 5.26 25.20 8.14
CA ASN A 122 5.31 24.81 9.54
C ASN A 122 5.95 23.44 9.73
N SER A 123 5.51 22.44 8.97
CA SER A 123 6.11 21.10 8.99
C SER A 123 7.51 21.08 8.37
N GLY A 124 7.74 21.89 7.33
CA GLY A 124 9.05 22.04 6.69
C GLY A 124 10.13 22.54 7.62
N GLU A 125 9.80 23.37 8.62
CA GLU A 125 10.79 23.84 9.59
C GLU A 125 11.34 22.71 10.47
N VAL A 126 10.53 21.68 10.79
CA VAL A 126 11.00 20.50 11.54
C VAL A 126 12.05 19.73 10.73
N TRP A 127 11.81 19.55 9.43
CA TRP A 127 12.76 18.92 8.51
C TRP A 127 14.05 19.70 8.37
N ALA A 128 13.95 21.01 8.15
CA ALA A 128 15.11 21.89 8.04
C ALA A 128 15.95 21.91 9.33
N THR A 129 15.30 21.85 10.50
CA THR A 129 15.99 21.73 11.79
C THR A 129 16.74 20.40 11.92
N ALA A 130 16.16 19.27 11.50
CA ALA A 130 16.85 17.97 11.54
C ALA A 130 18.08 17.95 10.60
N LEU A 131 17.96 18.52 9.39
CA LEU A 131 19.10 18.68 8.48
C LEU A 131 20.18 19.61 9.05
N TRP A 132 19.78 20.65 9.77
CA TRP A 132 20.71 21.56 10.45
C TRP A 132 21.53 20.84 11.54
N GLU A 133 20.90 19.97 12.34
CA GLU A 133 21.61 19.13 13.31
C GLU A 133 22.66 18.25 12.62
N ALA A 134 22.29 17.59 11.52
CA ALA A 134 23.19 16.71 10.78
C ALA A 134 24.38 17.48 10.19
N TYR A 135 24.13 18.65 9.62
CA TYR A 135 25.19 19.47 9.04
C TYR A 135 26.11 20.07 10.10
N VAL A 136 25.57 20.53 11.23
CA VAL A 136 26.39 21.02 12.36
C VAL A 136 27.27 19.91 12.93
N ASN A 137 26.85 18.65 12.89
CA ASN A 137 27.74 17.55 13.25
C ASN A 137 28.93 17.43 12.29
N LEU A 138 28.74 17.57 10.97
CA LEU A 138 29.85 17.59 10.01
C LEU A 138 30.77 18.79 10.22
N LEU A 139 30.21 19.97 10.44
CA LEU A 139 30.96 21.21 10.68
C LEU A 139 31.84 21.13 11.94
N ASN A 140 31.44 20.33 12.93
CA ASN A 140 32.18 20.13 14.18
C ASN A 140 33.05 18.87 14.18
N ASP A 141 33.05 18.07 13.11
CA ASP A 141 33.85 16.87 13.02
C ASP A 141 35.31 17.25 12.73
N PRO A 142 36.28 16.90 13.60
CA PRO A 142 37.69 17.24 13.40
C PRO A 142 38.34 16.56 12.19
N ARG A 143 37.66 15.60 11.54
CA ARG A 143 38.10 14.99 10.28
C ARG A 143 37.99 15.95 9.09
N TYR A 144 37.15 17.00 9.19
CA TYR A 144 36.82 17.87 8.06
C TYR A 144 37.17 19.33 8.33
N THR A 145 37.57 20.04 7.29
CA THR A 145 37.52 21.51 7.29
C THR A 145 36.09 21.99 7.07
N PHE A 146 35.82 23.28 7.26
CA PHE A 146 34.51 23.87 6.95
C PHE A 146 34.09 23.60 5.50
N ASP A 147 35.01 23.81 4.55
CA ASP A 147 34.76 23.60 3.11
C ASP A 147 34.50 22.12 2.80
N ASP A 148 35.24 21.19 3.43
CA ASP A 148 35.02 19.75 3.25
C ASP A 148 33.62 19.35 3.77
N ALA A 149 33.24 19.80 4.97
CA ALA A 149 31.94 19.52 5.55
C ALA A 149 30.79 20.08 4.69
N GLN A 150 30.95 21.30 4.15
CA GLN A 150 29.98 21.90 3.23
C GLN A 150 29.84 21.06 1.94
N TYR A 151 30.95 20.64 1.35
CA TYR A 151 30.96 19.81 0.15
C TYR A 151 30.30 18.43 0.40
N LEU A 152 30.59 17.81 1.54
CA LEU A 152 29.97 16.53 1.94
C LEU A 152 28.45 16.68 2.09
N MET A 153 27.98 17.70 2.80
CA MET A 153 26.54 17.92 2.95
C MET A 153 25.84 18.16 1.61
N GLN A 154 26.45 18.90 0.68
CA GLN A 154 25.93 19.06 -0.68
C GLN A 154 25.86 17.73 -1.43
N THR A 155 26.90 16.90 -1.29
CA THR A 155 26.98 15.58 -1.92
C THR A 155 25.89 14.65 -1.38
N TYR A 156 25.71 14.61 -0.06
CA TYR A 156 24.69 13.81 0.62
C TYR A 156 23.29 14.25 0.26
N LEU A 157 23.02 15.55 0.18
CA LEU A 157 21.71 16.05 -0.27
C LEU A 157 21.39 15.60 -1.70
N VAL A 158 22.32 15.74 -2.64
CA VAL A 158 22.09 15.32 -4.04
C VAL A 158 21.86 13.81 -4.14
N GLY A 159 22.61 13.01 -3.37
CA GLY A 159 22.39 11.57 -3.26
C GLY A 159 21.02 11.24 -2.69
N GLY A 160 20.67 11.85 -1.54
CA GLY A 160 19.38 11.67 -0.87
C GLY A 160 18.19 12.05 -1.74
N TYR A 161 18.26 13.16 -2.49
CA TYR A 161 17.20 13.54 -3.42
C TYR A 161 16.94 12.49 -4.50
N LYS A 162 18.01 11.92 -5.06
CA LYS A 162 17.89 10.90 -6.11
C LYS A 162 17.36 9.57 -5.59
N LEU A 163 17.56 9.27 -4.31
CA LEU A 163 17.08 8.05 -3.65
C LEU A 163 15.69 8.22 -3.03
N THR A 164 15.22 9.46 -2.82
CA THR A 164 13.91 9.71 -2.21
C THR A 164 12.80 9.26 -3.17
N PRO A 165 11.87 8.39 -2.73
CA PRO A 165 10.79 7.90 -3.58
C PRO A 165 9.76 9.00 -3.89
N PRO A 166 8.88 8.80 -4.89
CA PRO A 166 7.73 9.68 -5.09
C PRO A 166 6.77 9.66 -3.91
N SER A 167 6.07 10.78 -3.74
CA SER A 167 5.12 11.04 -2.66
C SER A 167 5.69 10.71 -1.27
N PRO A 168 6.93 11.11 -0.92
CA PRO A 168 7.63 10.54 0.23
C PRO A 168 6.98 10.94 1.57
N THR A 169 7.13 10.08 2.59
CA THR A 169 6.99 10.48 3.99
C THR A 169 8.28 11.16 4.48
N PHE A 170 8.24 11.83 5.63
CA PHE A 170 9.47 12.37 6.25
C PHE A 170 10.52 11.29 6.53
N LEU A 171 10.09 10.08 6.90
CA LEU A 171 11.00 8.98 7.19
C LEU A 171 11.55 8.33 5.93
N ASP A 172 10.79 8.27 4.83
CA ASP A 172 11.32 7.83 3.54
C ASP A 172 12.48 8.72 3.08
N ALA A 173 12.32 10.05 3.20
CA ALA A 173 13.36 11.00 2.83
C ALA A 173 14.57 10.97 3.78
N ARG A 174 14.34 10.74 5.08
CA ARG A 174 15.39 10.48 6.06
C ARG A 174 16.20 9.26 5.63
N ASP A 175 15.54 8.14 5.36
CA ASP A 175 16.20 6.87 5.04
C ASP A 175 16.94 6.94 3.70
N ALA A 176 16.38 7.64 2.71
CA ALA A 176 17.06 7.94 1.45
C ALA A 176 18.35 8.76 1.65
N LEU A 177 18.31 9.80 2.50
CA LEU A 177 19.49 10.58 2.83
C LEU A 177 20.52 9.75 3.60
N LEU A 178 20.09 9.01 4.63
CA LEU A 178 20.96 8.16 5.43
C LEU A 178 21.62 7.06 4.58
N ALA A 179 20.90 6.46 3.63
CA ALA A 179 21.46 5.51 2.67
C ALA A 179 22.56 6.15 1.81
N ALA A 180 22.35 7.39 1.34
CA ALA A 180 23.36 8.13 0.59
C ALA A 180 24.61 8.42 1.43
N VAL A 181 24.44 8.82 2.69
CA VAL A 181 25.54 9.10 3.64
C VAL A 181 26.33 7.82 3.93
N ARG A 182 25.64 6.72 4.26
CA ARG A 182 26.26 5.43 4.59
C ARG A 182 27.04 4.84 3.43
N GLY A 183 26.57 5.05 2.20
CA GLY A 183 27.30 4.66 0.99
C GLY A 183 28.63 5.38 0.81
N TYR A 184 28.86 6.47 1.55
CA TYR A 184 30.08 7.26 1.51
C TYR A 184 30.97 7.04 2.73
N ASP A 185 30.44 7.23 3.95
CA ASP A 185 31.18 7.10 5.21
C ASP A 185 30.27 6.65 6.36
N GLU A 186 30.68 5.58 7.06
CA GLU A 186 29.90 5.00 8.16
C GLU A 186 29.89 5.89 9.42
N GLN A 187 30.95 6.67 9.69
CA GLN A 187 30.94 7.57 10.85
C GLN A 187 30.01 8.77 10.62
N ASP A 188 29.94 9.28 9.39
CA ASP A 188 28.95 10.30 9.01
C ASP A 188 27.53 9.76 9.14
N PHE A 189 27.29 8.51 8.73
CA PHE A 189 25.98 7.87 8.89
C PHE A 189 25.55 7.82 10.35
N GLN A 190 26.41 7.34 11.25
CA GLN A 190 26.12 7.29 12.69
C GLN A 190 25.87 8.70 13.28
N SER A 191 26.61 9.69 12.79
CA SER A 191 26.44 11.09 13.17
C SER A 191 25.09 11.67 12.71
N PHE A 192 24.64 11.35 11.49
CA PHE A 192 23.33 11.75 10.98
C PHE A 192 22.19 11.03 11.69
N VAL A 193 22.35 9.74 11.98
CA VAL A 193 21.40 8.97 12.79
C VAL A 193 21.17 9.65 14.14
N ALA A 194 22.24 10.06 14.83
CA ALA A 194 22.12 10.80 16.09
C ALA A 194 21.38 12.15 15.93
N ALA A 195 21.63 12.87 14.84
CA ALA A 195 20.94 14.14 14.54
C ALA A 195 19.43 13.96 14.32
N PHE A 196 19.03 12.96 13.53
CA PHE A 196 17.62 12.64 13.31
C PHE A 196 16.94 12.11 14.57
N ALA A 197 17.60 11.20 15.31
CA ALA A 197 17.10 10.68 16.58
C ALA A 197 16.90 11.79 17.61
N LYS A 198 17.81 12.77 17.72
CA LYS A 198 17.65 13.95 18.59
C LYS A 198 16.37 14.74 18.29
N ARG A 199 15.90 14.70 17.04
CA ARG A 199 14.68 15.38 16.58
C ARG A 199 13.47 14.45 16.46
N GLY A 200 13.49 13.29 17.11
CA GLY A 200 12.34 12.37 17.17
C GLY A 200 12.17 11.48 15.94
N MET A 201 13.12 11.52 15.00
CA MET A 201 13.14 10.72 13.77
C MET A 201 14.14 9.55 13.86
N GLY A 202 14.22 8.91 15.03
CA GLY A 202 15.10 7.76 15.30
C GLY A 202 14.55 6.40 14.84
N ALA A 203 15.23 5.32 15.24
CA ALA A 203 14.90 3.95 14.89
C ALA A 203 13.52 3.57 15.47
N GLY A 204 12.60 3.09 14.62
CA GLY A 204 11.23 2.78 15.02
C GLY A 204 10.28 3.98 15.13
N ALA A 205 10.69 5.19 14.72
CA ALA A 205 9.73 6.27 14.49
C ALA A 205 8.73 5.86 13.41
N VAL A 206 7.48 6.34 13.52
CA VAL A 206 6.41 6.07 12.55
C VAL A 206 5.98 7.40 11.94
N ALA A 207 6.02 7.48 10.61
CA ALA A 207 5.50 8.62 9.88
C ALA A 207 3.96 8.56 9.81
N PRO A 208 3.28 9.72 9.72
CA PRO A 208 1.88 9.75 9.32
C PRO A 208 1.65 9.03 8.00
N ASP A 209 0.40 8.63 7.75
CA ASP A 209 0.00 8.14 6.43
C ASP A 209 0.48 9.10 5.32
N ARG A 210 0.91 8.51 4.21
CA ARG A 210 1.55 9.19 3.09
C ARG A 210 0.71 10.33 2.53
N PHE A 211 -0.61 10.18 2.54
CA PHE A 211 -1.57 11.14 2.01
C PHE A 211 -2.32 11.91 3.10
N SER A 212 -1.93 11.71 4.36
CA SER A 212 -2.45 12.49 5.48
C SER A 212 -2.30 14.00 5.25
N THR A 213 -3.42 14.71 5.34
CA THR A 213 -3.49 16.17 5.20
C THR A 213 -3.26 16.91 6.51
N ASN A 214 -3.37 16.22 7.64
CA ASN A 214 -3.19 16.76 8.99
C ASN A 214 -1.97 16.17 9.72
N HIS A 215 -1.24 15.27 9.07
CA HIS A 215 -0.09 14.53 9.63
C HIS A 215 -0.41 13.76 10.91
N ALA A 216 -1.67 13.32 11.09
CA ALA A 216 -2.05 12.51 12.23
C ALA A 216 -1.38 11.12 12.21
N GLY A 217 -1.01 10.62 13.39
CA GLY A 217 -0.44 9.29 13.58
C GLY A 217 1.08 9.27 13.63
N VAL A 218 1.73 10.42 13.76
CA VAL A 218 3.19 10.47 13.94
C VAL A 218 3.56 9.85 15.29
N THR A 219 4.57 8.99 15.30
CA THR A 219 5.17 8.45 16.52
C THR A 219 6.66 8.73 16.52
N GLU A 220 7.15 9.40 17.57
CA GLU A 220 8.57 9.72 17.68
C GLU A 220 9.38 8.52 18.16
N SER A 221 10.63 8.48 17.71
CA SER A 221 11.66 7.69 18.36
C SER A 221 12.92 8.52 18.51
N PHE A 222 13.59 8.36 19.66
CA PHE A 222 14.89 8.97 19.94
C PHE A 222 16.01 7.91 19.97
N SER A 223 15.71 6.67 19.56
CA SER A 223 16.67 5.58 19.48
C SER A 223 17.59 5.74 18.27
N THR A 224 18.87 5.42 18.44
CA THR A 224 19.86 5.35 17.35
C THR A 224 20.19 3.91 16.96
N GLY A 225 19.62 2.91 17.65
CA GLY A 225 20.00 1.52 17.50
C GLY A 225 19.07 0.72 16.59
N THR A 226 18.78 -0.49 17.02
CA THR A 226 17.93 -1.48 16.36
C THR A 226 16.44 -1.13 16.43
N ALA A 227 15.69 -1.54 15.41
CA ALA A 227 14.23 -1.50 15.40
C ALA A 227 13.68 -2.60 14.49
N LEU A 228 12.52 -3.12 14.86
CA LEU A 228 11.82 -4.17 14.13
C LEU A 228 10.46 -3.61 13.71
N VAL A 229 9.98 -3.97 12.52
CA VAL A 229 8.62 -3.66 12.05
C VAL A 229 8.06 -4.88 11.31
N SER A 230 6.75 -5.09 11.34
CA SER A 230 6.12 -6.08 10.46
C SER A 230 6.22 -5.59 9.01
N ALA A 231 6.51 -6.52 8.10
CA ALA A 231 6.45 -6.31 6.65
C ALA A 231 5.26 -7.03 6.00
N GLY A 232 4.38 -7.63 6.81
CA GLY A 232 3.09 -8.18 6.42
C GLY A 232 2.95 -9.68 6.66
N MET A 233 1.70 -10.14 6.58
CA MET A 233 1.30 -11.54 6.68
C MET A 233 0.45 -11.92 5.47
N SER A 234 0.54 -13.17 5.02
CA SER A 234 -0.35 -13.74 4.01
C SER A 234 -0.66 -15.20 4.33
N ILE A 235 -1.81 -15.67 3.86
CA ILE A 235 -2.24 -17.06 3.99
C ILE A 235 -2.51 -17.63 2.61
N ASP A 236 -2.01 -18.83 2.37
CA ASP A 236 -2.27 -19.63 1.17
C ASP A 236 -2.97 -20.92 1.61
N PRO A 237 -4.31 -21.01 1.48
CA PRO A 237 -5.07 -22.20 1.87
C PRO A 237 -4.80 -23.39 0.96
N GLU A 238 -4.27 -23.17 -0.23
CA GLU A 238 -4.01 -24.22 -1.23
C GLU A 238 -2.53 -24.62 -1.30
N ALA A 239 -1.69 -24.08 -0.43
CA ALA A 239 -0.29 -24.46 -0.40
C ALA A 239 -0.11 -25.93 0.00
N GLU A 240 0.94 -26.56 -0.54
CA GLU A 240 1.40 -27.91 -0.15
C GLU A 240 0.40 -29.07 -0.41
N GLY A 241 -0.72 -28.83 -1.11
CA GLY A 241 -1.64 -29.92 -1.48
C GLY A 241 -2.37 -30.54 -0.27
N LEU A 242 -2.48 -29.80 0.84
CA LEU A 242 -3.13 -30.21 2.08
C LEU A 242 -4.56 -29.65 2.24
N PHE A 243 -5.16 -29.30 1.10
CA PHE A 243 -6.54 -28.86 0.92
C PHE A 243 -7.36 -29.97 0.27
N CYS A 244 -8.68 -29.93 0.45
CA CYS A 244 -9.60 -31.00 0.13
C CYS A 244 -10.29 -30.82 -1.23
N ASP A 245 -10.77 -29.62 -1.55
CA ASP A 245 -11.51 -29.34 -2.79
C ASP A 245 -10.91 -28.22 -3.65
N GLY A 246 -10.07 -27.35 -3.07
CA GLY A 246 -9.27 -26.38 -3.81
C GLY A 246 -10.12 -25.27 -4.40
N ASP A 247 -10.99 -24.71 -3.57
CA ASP A 247 -11.83 -23.57 -3.91
C ASP A 247 -11.24 -22.22 -3.44
N GLY A 248 -10.04 -22.24 -2.84
CA GLY A 248 -9.34 -21.09 -2.31
C GLY A 248 -9.81 -20.63 -0.92
N VAL A 249 -10.69 -21.38 -0.26
CA VAL A 249 -11.11 -21.18 1.13
C VAL A 249 -10.33 -22.15 2.03
N LEU A 250 -10.09 -21.77 3.29
CA LEU A 250 -9.53 -22.69 4.28
C LEU A 250 -10.69 -23.36 5.01
N ASP A 251 -10.84 -24.67 4.88
CA ASP A 251 -11.94 -25.42 5.50
C ASP A 251 -11.51 -26.26 6.70
N ALA A 252 -12.48 -26.66 7.53
CA ALA A 252 -12.19 -27.48 8.70
C ALA A 252 -11.59 -28.83 8.27
N GLY A 253 -10.40 -29.11 8.80
CA GLY A 253 -9.59 -30.29 8.48
C GLY A 253 -8.40 -29.98 7.57
N GLU A 254 -8.41 -28.85 6.88
CA GLU A 254 -7.38 -28.45 5.92
C GLU A 254 -6.22 -27.68 6.58
N THR A 255 -5.11 -27.58 5.86
CA THR A 255 -3.90 -26.88 6.30
C THR A 255 -3.47 -25.83 5.30
N ALA A 256 -3.39 -24.58 5.77
CA ALA A 256 -2.83 -23.46 5.01
C ALA A 256 -1.34 -23.26 5.31
N LEU A 257 -0.62 -22.66 4.36
CA LEU A 257 0.70 -22.09 4.57
C LEU A 257 0.57 -20.59 4.87
N VAL A 258 1.04 -20.17 6.03
CA VAL A 258 1.05 -18.77 6.44
C VAL A 258 2.47 -18.22 6.30
N SER A 259 2.64 -17.20 5.46
CA SER A 259 3.89 -16.44 5.37
C SER A 259 3.83 -15.23 6.28
N VAL A 260 4.88 -15.04 7.08
CA VAL A 260 5.08 -13.86 7.91
C VAL A 260 6.38 -13.18 7.52
N ARG A 261 6.36 -11.84 7.42
CA ARG A 261 7.52 -11.05 7.02
C ARG A 261 7.81 -9.97 8.04
N VAL A 262 9.09 -9.75 8.28
CA VAL A 262 9.58 -8.77 9.24
C VAL A 262 10.77 -8.02 8.66
N ARG A 263 10.91 -6.74 8.99
CA ARG A 263 12.01 -5.90 8.51
C ARG A 263 12.77 -5.28 9.68
N ASN A 264 14.11 -5.27 9.56
CA ASN A 264 14.94 -4.43 10.40
C ASN A 264 14.87 -2.98 9.90
N ASN A 265 14.08 -2.15 10.59
CA ASN A 265 13.94 -0.72 10.30
C ASN A 265 14.78 0.16 11.25
N GLY A 266 15.80 -0.43 11.89
CA GLY A 266 16.77 0.27 12.72
C GLY A 266 17.99 0.74 11.92
N PHE A 267 18.99 1.22 12.65
CA PHE A 267 20.27 1.68 12.08
C PHE A 267 21.44 0.74 12.37
N GLU A 268 21.17 -0.38 13.05
CA GLU A 268 22.12 -1.45 13.36
C GLU A 268 21.54 -2.81 12.97
N ASP A 269 22.41 -3.80 12.71
CA ASP A 269 21.98 -5.17 12.43
C ASP A 269 21.32 -5.81 13.67
N LEU A 270 20.28 -6.60 13.45
CA LEU A 270 19.70 -7.50 14.46
C LEU A 270 20.41 -8.85 14.38
N ASN A 271 20.88 -9.41 15.51
CA ASN A 271 21.52 -10.73 15.49
C ASN A 271 20.49 -11.86 15.44
N SER A 272 19.27 -11.61 15.87
CA SER A 272 18.14 -12.55 15.79
C SER A 272 16.81 -11.81 15.76
N ALA A 273 15.87 -12.31 14.96
CA ALA A 273 14.44 -12.01 15.07
C ALA A 273 13.63 -13.31 15.03
N GLU A 274 12.50 -13.32 15.74
CA GLU A 274 11.56 -14.44 15.79
C GLU A 274 10.12 -13.93 15.65
N ALA A 275 9.23 -14.76 15.13
CA ALA A 275 7.78 -14.55 15.18
C ALA A 275 7.11 -15.71 15.89
N THR A 276 6.17 -15.40 16.78
CA THR A 276 5.27 -16.38 17.39
C THR A 276 3.86 -16.13 16.86
N LEU A 277 3.26 -17.15 16.25
CA LEU A 277 1.88 -17.10 15.78
C LEU A 277 0.92 -17.60 16.87
N SER A 278 -0.28 -17.03 16.89
CA SER A 278 -1.39 -17.46 17.73
C SER A 278 -2.72 -17.22 17.03
N SER A 279 -3.77 -17.89 17.50
CA SER A 279 -5.14 -17.63 17.10
C SER A 279 -6.08 -17.78 18.28
N SER A 280 -7.24 -17.14 18.20
CA SER A 280 -8.37 -17.41 19.08
C SER A 280 -9.34 -18.45 18.52
N SER A 281 -9.23 -18.79 17.23
CA SER A 281 -9.99 -19.84 16.56
C SER A 281 -9.37 -21.23 16.82
N ASP A 282 -10.12 -22.29 16.48
CA ASP A 282 -9.68 -23.67 16.70
C ASP A 282 -8.71 -24.14 15.61
N VAL A 283 -7.45 -23.72 15.73
CA VAL A 283 -6.34 -24.10 14.83
C VAL A 283 -5.21 -24.79 15.58
N SER A 284 -4.45 -25.60 14.85
CA SER A 284 -3.18 -26.14 15.31
C SER A 284 -2.02 -25.73 14.40
N PHE A 285 -0.80 -25.82 14.93
CA PHE A 285 0.44 -25.50 14.22
C PHE A 285 1.29 -26.77 14.09
N PRO A 286 1.15 -27.56 13.01
CA PRO A 286 1.78 -28.89 12.89
C PRO A 286 3.30 -28.90 13.11
N ASP A 287 3.99 -27.86 12.62
CA ASP A 287 5.44 -27.71 12.75
C ASP A 287 5.87 -26.80 13.92
N GLY A 288 4.91 -26.43 14.78
CA GLY A 288 5.08 -25.43 15.82
C GLY A 288 4.73 -24.02 15.36
N ASN A 289 4.52 -23.13 16.33
CA ASN A 289 4.01 -21.77 16.10
C ASN A 289 5.09 -20.69 16.21
N VAL A 290 6.37 -21.05 16.22
CA VAL A 290 7.49 -20.12 16.34
C VAL A 290 8.43 -20.30 15.15
N VAL A 291 8.76 -19.20 14.49
CA VAL A 291 9.75 -19.16 13.39
C VAL A 291 10.86 -18.18 13.69
N SER A 292 12.06 -18.48 13.20
CA SER A 292 13.23 -17.61 13.33
C SER A 292 13.65 -17.09 11.96
N PHE A 293 13.96 -15.80 11.89
CA PHE A 293 14.51 -15.15 10.71
C PHE A 293 16.04 -15.10 10.73
N GLY A 294 16.66 -15.48 11.85
CA GLY A 294 18.10 -15.33 12.05
C GLY A 294 18.53 -13.85 12.10
N LYS A 295 19.76 -13.58 11.64
CA LYS A 295 20.33 -12.23 11.57
C LYS A 295 19.63 -11.42 10.47
N LEU A 296 19.27 -10.17 10.76
CA LEU A 296 18.74 -9.22 9.77
C LEU A 296 19.62 -7.98 9.71
N ALA A 297 20.27 -7.74 8.58
CA ALA A 297 21.00 -6.51 8.34
C ALA A 297 20.06 -5.30 8.28
N VAL A 298 20.61 -4.08 8.44
CA VAL A 298 19.83 -2.84 8.30
C VAL A 298 19.08 -2.80 6.96
N GLY A 299 17.76 -2.62 7.00
CA GLY A 299 16.88 -2.59 5.84
C GLY A 299 16.55 -3.97 5.25
N GLU A 300 17.12 -5.06 5.78
CA GLU A 300 16.80 -6.42 5.35
C GLU A 300 15.40 -6.83 5.83
N GLU A 301 14.68 -7.51 4.95
CA GLU A 301 13.40 -8.16 5.22
C GLU A 301 13.63 -9.67 5.28
N GLY A 302 13.15 -10.29 6.36
CA GLY A 302 13.11 -11.74 6.52
C GLY A 302 11.69 -12.25 6.27
N GLU A 303 11.59 -13.42 5.65
CA GLU A 303 10.34 -14.15 5.44
C GLU A 303 10.46 -15.56 6.03
N ALA A 304 9.39 -16.02 6.67
CA ALA A 304 9.29 -17.37 7.18
C ALA A 304 7.85 -17.87 7.05
N THR A 305 7.68 -19.19 6.96
CA THR A 305 6.39 -19.84 6.75
C THR A 305 6.03 -20.76 7.91
N VAL A 306 4.73 -20.85 8.22
CA VAL A 306 4.17 -21.73 9.25
C VAL A 306 2.96 -22.45 8.67
N LEU A 307 2.86 -23.77 8.88
CA LEU A 307 1.64 -24.51 8.61
C LEU A 307 0.59 -24.23 9.69
N VAL A 308 -0.62 -23.89 9.28
CA VAL A 308 -1.78 -23.69 10.16
C VAL A 308 -2.90 -24.59 9.70
N LYS A 309 -3.27 -25.56 10.56
CA LYS A 309 -4.38 -26.45 10.32
C LYS A 309 -5.63 -25.92 11.00
N LEU A 310 -6.72 -25.77 10.26
CA LEU A 310 -8.02 -25.45 10.83
C LEU A 310 -8.63 -26.74 11.38
N GLU A 311 -8.80 -26.85 12.69
CA GLU A 311 -9.32 -28.08 13.32
C GLU A 311 -10.84 -28.13 13.28
N SER A 312 -11.48 -27.00 13.55
CA SER A 312 -12.91 -26.83 13.37
C SER A 312 -13.30 -25.38 13.13
N ALA A 313 -14.40 -25.18 12.40
CA ALA A 313 -15.01 -23.89 12.18
C ALA A 313 -16.51 -24.07 11.91
N THR A 314 -17.28 -23.05 12.23
CA THR A 314 -18.66 -22.90 11.74
C THR A 314 -18.66 -22.30 10.34
N GLN A 315 -19.79 -22.40 9.63
CA GLN A 315 -19.90 -21.86 8.28
C GLN A 315 -19.54 -20.37 8.25
N ARG A 316 -18.55 -20.01 7.42
CA ARG A 316 -18.07 -18.63 7.26
C ARG A 316 -17.60 -18.01 8.59
N GLU A 317 -16.89 -18.79 9.39
CA GLU A 317 -16.29 -18.28 10.62
C GLU A 317 -15.08 -17.41 10.30
N ALA A 318 -14.93 -16.27 10.99
CA ALA A 318 -13.75 -15.44 10.83
C ALA A 318 -12.57 -16.04 11.63
N LEU A 319 -11.57 -16.56 10.92
CA LEU A 319 -10.29 -16.95 11.49
C LEU A 319 -9.37 -15.73 11.57
N THR A 320 -8.90 -15.39 12.77
CA THR A 320 -7.85 -14.38 12.96
C THR A 320 -6.55 -15.04 13.41
N LEU A 321 -5.47 -14.79 12.68
CA LEU A 321 -4.12 -15.19 13.04
C LEU A 321 -3.32 -13.95 13.45
N ASP A 322 -2.77 -13.99 14.65
CA ASP A 322 -1.89 -12.95 15.20
C ASP A 322 -0.44 -13.41 15.12
N ALA A 323 0.46 -12.53 14.70
CA ALA A 323 1.91 -12.71 14.79
C ALA A 323 2.52 -11.69 15.75
N SER A 324 3.36 -12.18 16.67
CA SER A 324 4.17 -11.36 17.56
C SER A 324 5.64 -11.51 17.20
N PHE A 325 6.22 -10.47 16.60
CA PHE A 325 7.62 -10.40 16.24
C PHE A 325 8.46 -9.86 17.40
N THR A 326 9.57 -10.53 17.71
CA THR A 326 10.46 -10.15 18.80
C THR A 326 11.93 -10.27 18.40
N SER A 327 12.78 -9.53 19.12
CA SER A 327 14.23 -9.59 19.02
C SER A 327 14.81 -9.19 20.38
N ALA A 328 15.93 -9.80 20.80
CA ALA A 328 16.56 -9.47 22.08
C ALA A 328 17.10 -8.03 22.11
N GLU A 329 17.39 -7.47 20.93
CA GLU A 329 17.89 -6.12 20.74
C GLU A 329 16.79 -5.06 20.64
N VAL A 330 15.51 -5.44 20.60
CA VAL A 330 14.38 -4.52 20.46
C VAL A 330 13.50 -4.58 21.71
N THR A 331 13.03 -3.42 22.19
CA THR A 331 12.15 -3.37 23.35
C THR A 331 10.70 -3.61 22.93
N GLY A 332 10.07 -4.63 23.51
CA GLY A 332 8.68 -4.99 23.21
C GLY A 332 8.55 -5.93 22.01
N ALA A 333 7.30 -6.22 21.65
CA ALA A 333 6.96 -7.01 20.48
C ALA A 333 6.26 -6.12 19.45
N VAL A 334 6.50 -6.40 18.17
CA VAL A 334 5.70 -5.84 17.09
C VAL A 334 4.61 -6.86 16.77
N ALA A 335 3.36 -6.40 16.70
CA ALA A 335 2.23 -7.25 16.38
C ALA A 335 1.78 -7.01 14.93
N ASP A 336 1.28 -8.06 14.29
CA ASP A 336 0.54 -8.01 13.04
C ASP A 336 -0.57 -9.06 13.09
N SER A 337 -1.61 -8.89 12.27
CA SER A 337 -2.69 -9.87 12.21
C SER A 337 -3.32 -9.94 10.82
N ILE A 338 -3.85 -11.12 10.51
CA ILE A 338 -4.65 -11.37 9.30
C ILE A 338 -5.94 -12.07 9.69
N THR A 339 -7.05 -11.64 9.08
CA THR A 339 -8.37 -12.24 9.26
C THR A 339 -8.90 -12.71 7.92
N ILE A 340 -9.38 -13.96 7.86
CA ILE A 340 -10.06 -14.54 6.70
C ILE A 340 -11.37 -15.21 7.13
N ASP A 341 -12.33 -15.29 6.23
CA ASP A 341 -13.52 -16.14 6.41
C ASP A 341 -13.16 -17.58 6.02
N THR A 342 -13.64 -18.56 6.78
CA THR A 342 -13.31 -19.99 6.61
C THR A 342 -14.55 -20.88 6.51
N ASN A 343 -14.37 -22.12 6.05
CA ASN A 343 -15.40 -23.17 6.14
C ASN A 343 -16.68 -22.89 5.32
N PHE A 344 -16.55 -22.54 4.04
CA PHE A 344 -17.69 -22.26 3.16
C PHE A 344 -17.37 -22.48 1.68
N ASP A 345 -18.39 -22.87 0.91
CA ASP A 345 -18.33 -22.91 -0.55
C ASP A 345 -19.09 -21.73 -1.15
N LEU A 346 -18.70 -21.25 -2.32
CA LEU A 346 -19.55 -20.38 -3.14
C LEU A 346 -20.54 -21.21 -3.98
N VAL A 347 -21.84 -21.06 -3.73
CA VAL A 347 -22.90 -21.80 -4.43
C VAL A 347 -23.79 -20.88 -5.27
N PRO A 348 -24.15 -21.24 -6.51
CA PRO A 348 -25.10 -20.46 -7.30
C PRO A 348 -26.45 -20.30 -6.60
N ALA A 349 -26.91 -19.06 -6.40
CA ALA A 349 -28.04 -18.77 -5.51
C ALA A 349 -29.03 -17.75 -6.06
N PHE A 350 -28.56 -16.71 -6.76
CA PHE A 350 -29.40 -15.58 -7.14
C PHE A 350 -29.24 -15.17 -8.60
N THR A 351 -30.23 -14.40 -9.06
CA THR A 351 -30.19 -13.66 -10.32
C THR A 351 -30.01 -12.16 -10.10
N PHE A 352 -29.73 -11.73 -8.86
CA PHE A 352 -29.40 -10.36 -8.51
C PHE A 352 -28.24 -10.32 -7.52
N ASP A 353 -27.50 -9.22 -7.53
CA ASP A 353 -26.47 -8.83 -6.58
C ASP A 353 -26.69 -7.38 -6.19
N ASP A 354 -26.69 -7.12 -4.90
CA ASP A 354 -26.97 -5.82 -4.28
C ASP A 354 -25.75 -5.28 -3.50
N GLY A 355 -24.54 -5.79 -3.81
CA GLY A 355 -23.29 -5.32 -3.24
C GLY A 355 -23.03 -5.77 -1.80
N ASN A 356 -24.02 -6.31 -1.09
CA ASN A 356 -23.93 -6.54 0.36
C ASN A 356 -23.09 -7.77 0.79
N LYS A 357 -22.63 -8.58 -0.17
CA LYS A 357 -21.86 -9.81 0.12
C LYS A 357 -20.35 -9.64 -0.01
N GLY A 358 -19.88 -8.59 -0.68
CA GLY A 358 -18.46 -8.43 -0.98
C GLY A 358 -17.89 -9.50 -1.92
N LEU A 359 -18.73 -10.13 -2.74
CA LEU A 359 -18.32 -11.12 -3.74
C LEU A 359 -18.35 -10.49 -5.13
N SER A 360 -17.36 -10.79 -5.97
CA SER A 360 -17.40 -10.46 -7.39
C SER A 360 -17.52 -11.73 -8.22
N ASP A 361 -18.75 -12.17 -8.48
CA ASP A 361 -19.03 -13.30 -9.39
C ASP A 361 -18.63 -13.00 -10.85
N TRP A 362 -18.47 -11.72 -11.16
CA TRP A 362 -18.04 -11.25 -12.48
C TRP A 362 -16.52 -11.10 -12.48
N ASN A 363 -15.89 -11.57 -13.56
CA ASN A 363 -14.45 -11.62 -13.71
C ASN A 363 -13.87 -10.23 -14.03
N LEU A 364 -12.99 -9.73 -13.16
CA LEU A 364 -12.35 -8.42 -13.27
C LEU A 364 -10.94 -8.59 -13.83
N ARG A 365 -10.63 -7.97 -14.97
CA ARG A 365 -9.29 -8.11 -15.59
C ARG A 365 -8.91 -6.97 -16.52
N THR A 366 -7.62 -6.85 -16.76
CA THR A 366 -7.04 -5.99 -17.79
C THR A 366 -6.84 -6.79 -19.08
N LEU A 367 -7.40 -6.33 -20.19
CA LEU A 367 -7.17 -6.90 -21.52
C LEU A 367 -5.83 -6.45 -22.10
N SER A 368 -5.48 -5.17 -21.93
CA SER A 368 -4.21 -4.59 -22.35
C SER A 368 -3.94 -3.26 -21.65
N GLY A 369 -2.73 -2.73 -21.78
CA GLY A 369 -2.33 -1.47 -21.15
C GLY A 369 -1.80 -1.62 -19.73
N GLY A 370 -1.67 -0.49 -19.03
CA GLY A 370 -1.27 -0.40 -17.63
C GLY A 370 -2.44 -0.03 -16.71
N GLY A 371 -2.13 0.32 -15.46
CA GLY A 371 -3.14 0.74 -14.49
C GLY A 371 -3.77 -0.42 -13.70
N GLN A 372 -4.76 -0.08 -12.87
CA GLN A 372 -5.50 -1.06 -12.09
C GLN A 372 -6.69 -1.58 -12.91
N PRO A 373 -7.07 -2.87 -12.76
CA PRO A 373 -8.27 -3.42 -13.37
C PRO A 373 -9.53 -2.83 -12.71
N TRP A 374 -10.71 -3.33 -13.11
CA TRP A 374 -11.91 -3.17 -12.29
C TRP A 374 -11.64 -3.74 -10.89
N ILE A 375 -12.20 -3.09 -9.87
CA ILE A 375 -12.07 -3.50 -8.47
C ILE A 375 -13.44 -3.50 -7.79
N LEU A 376 -13.58 -4.29 -6.74
CA LEU A 376 -14.76 -4.27 -5.85
C LEU A 376 -14.39 -3.49 -4.59
N VAL A 377 -15.13 -2.42 -4.25
CA VAL A 377 -14.75 -1.50 -3.17
C VAL A 377 -15.85 -1.35 -2.14
N PRO A 378 -15.59 -1.65 -0.85
CA PRO A 378 -16.55 -1.43 0.23
C PRO A 378 -16.66 0.05 0.59
N GLY A 379 -17.87 0.51 0.92
CA GLY A 379 -18.06 1.81 1.58
C GLY A 379 -17.83 3.04 0.72
N LEU A 380 -17.67 2.89 -0.59
CA LEU A 380 -17.27 3.99 -1.48
C LEU A 380 -18.28 5.15 -1.45
N LEU A 381 -19.57 4.86 -1.33
CA LEU A 381 -20.65 5.84 -1.27
C LEU A 381 -21.23 6.06 0.15
N GLY A 382 -20.49 5.63 1.18
CA GLY A 382 -20.77 5.94 2.59
C GLY A 382 -21.46 4.84 3.40
N ASP A 383 -21.86 3.72 2.79
CA ASP A 383 -22.31 2.52 3.50
C ASP A 383 -21.23 1.44 3.47
N ALA A 384 -20.58 1.20 4.61
CA ALA A 384 -19.47 0.23 4.71
C ALA A 384 -19.89 -1.22 4.48
N ALA A 385 -21.19 -1.54 4.49
CA ALA A 385 -21.69 -2.86 4.16
C ALA A 385 -21.85 -3.08 2.65
N ASP A 386 -21.88 -2.00 1.87
CA ASP A 386 -22.13 -2.01 0.43
C ASP A 386 -20.81 -2.03 -0.36
N PHE A 387 -20.72 -2.92 -1.34
CA PHE A 387 -19.55 -3.08 -2.20
C PHE A 387 -19.91 -2.75 -3.65
N ILE A 388 -19.17 -1.80 -4.22
CA ILE A 388 -19.44 -1.28 -5.57
C ILE A 388 -18.34 -1.72 -6.53
N HIS A 389 -18.73 -2.18 -7.71
CA HIS A 389 -17.78 -2.43 -8.80
C HIS A 389 -17.33 -1.12 -9.41
N TRP A 390 -16.02 -0.90 -9.43
CA TRP A 390 -15.40 0.34 -9.88
C TRP A 390 -14.43 0.07 -11.03
N GLY A 391 -14.83 0.48 -12.23
CA GLY A 391 -13.97 0.56 -13.41
C GLY A 391 -13.18 1.86 -13.39
N LEU A 392 -11.92 1.79 -12.98
CA LEU A 392 -11.06 2.96 -12.83
C LEU A 392 -10.77 3.65 -14.16
N ASP A 393 -10.81 4.98 -14.15
CA ASP A 393 -10.27 5.80 -15.22
C ASP A 393 -8.77 6.05 -14.99
N ASN A 394 -7.95 5.21 -15.62
CA ASN A 394 -6.51 5.19 -15.34
C ASN A 394 -5.79 6.30 -16.10
N GLY A 395 -4.89 7.05 -15.45
CA GLY A 395 -4.00 8.05 -16.10
C GLY A 395 -2.91 7.50 -17.01
N VAL A 396 -3.08 6.26 -17.46
CA VAL A 396 -2.21 5.53 -18.40
C VAL A 396 -3.09 4.72 -19.34
N PRO A 397 -2.63 4.41 -20.57
CA PRO A 397 -3.44 3.68 -21.53
C PRO A 397 -3.85 2.34 -20.95
N SER A 398 -5.15 2.12 -20.84
CA SER A 398 -5.72 0.93 -20.21
C SER A 398 -6.94 0.43 -20.96
N ASP A 399 -7.14 -0.88 -20.90
CA ASP A 399 -8.31 -1.58 -21.44
C ASP A 399 -8.76 -2.60 -20.40
N ILE A 400 -9.72 -2.23 -19.57
CA ILE A 400 -10.12 -3.01 -18.40
C ILE A 400 -11.58 -3.44 -18.53
N VAL A 401 -11.88 -4.66 -18.07
CA VAL A 401 -13.22 -5.26 -18.18
C VAL A 401 -13.69 -5.89 -16.88
N MET A 402 -14.99 -5.80 -16.67
CA MET A 402 -15.78 -6.64 -15.77
C MET A 402 -16.70 -7.52 -16.62
N GLU A 403 -16.48 -8.83 -16.62
CA GLU A 403 -17.13 -9.80 -17.50
C GLU A 403 -18.03 -10.77 -16.71
N SER A 404 -19.29 -10.91 -17.12
CA SER A 404 -20.25 -11.81 -16.47
C SER A 404 -19.87 -13.29 -16.64
N PRO A 405 -20.35 -14.17 -15.75
CA PRO A 405 -20.44 -15.59 -16.05
C PRO A 405 -21.39 -15.84 -17.24
N ALA A 406 -21.45 -17.09 -17.71
CA ALA A 406 -22.38 -17.48 -18.76
C ALA A 406 -23.84 -17.35 -18.28
N LEU A 407 -24.64 -16.58 -18.99
CA LEU A 407 -26.08 -16.41 -18.79
C LEU A 407 -26.82 -17.30 -19.79
N ILE A 408 -27.57 -18.29 -19.31
CA ILE A 408 -28.34 -19.20 -20.16
C ILE A 408 -29.74 -18.64 -20.36
N VAL A 409 -29.99 -18.10 -21.55
CA VAL A 409 -31.25 -17.42 -21.87
C VAL A 409 -32.41 -18.41 -21.87
N ASP A 410 -33.52 -18.01 -21.25
CA ASP A 410 -34.72 -18.83 -21.18
C ASP A 410 -35.41 -19.03 -22.55
N ASN A 411 -36.43 -19.88 -22.57
CA ASN A 411 -37.15 -20.20 -23.81
C ASN A 411 -38.07 -19.07 -24.29
N ASP A 412 -38.35 -18.07 -23.44
CA ASP A 412 -39.20 -16.93 -23.75
C ASP A 412 -38.41 -15.80 -24.44
N ASP A 413 -37.09 -15.95 -24.56
CA ASP A 413 -36.18 -15.00 -25.23
C ASP A 413 -36.28 -13.60 -24.62
N SER A 414 -36.24 -13.55 -23.28
CA SER A 414 -36.59 -12.37 -22.47
C SER A 414 -35.43 -11.80 -21.65
N LEU A 415 -34.18 -12.00 -22.12
CA LEU A 415 -32.97 -11.57 -21.40
C LEU A 415 -32.92 -10.04 -21.22
N VAL A 416 -32.94 -9.60 -19.96
CA VAL A 416 -32.74 -8.21 -19.56
C VAL A 416 -31.74 -8.17 -18.40
N ILE A 417 -30.76 -7.28 -18.48
CA ILE A 417 -29.82 -7.01 -17.39
C ILE A 417 -30.06 -5.57 -16.93
N GLY A 418 -30.32 -5.35 -15.66
CA GLY A 418 -30.40 -4.04 -15.02
C GLY A 418 -29.24 -3.85 -14.04
N TRP A 419 -28.83 -2.61 -13.81
CA TRP A 419 -27.85 -2.20 -12.80
C TRP A 419 -28.07 -0.72 -12.48
N ASP A 420 -27.47 -0.24 -11.40
CA ASP A 420 -27.31 1.19 -11.16
C ASP A 420 -25.88 1.62 -11.49
N GLN A 421 -25.71 2.83 -12.03
CA GLN A 421 -24.40 3.33 -12.44
C GLN A 421 -24.23 4.83 -12.24
N THR A 422 -22.98 5.26 -12.13
CA THR A 422 -22.56 6.66 -12.32
C THR A 422 -21.15 6.66 -12.88
N PHE A 423 -20.77 7.68 -13.64
CA PHE A 423 -19.43 7.74 -14.22
C PHE A 423 -18.86 9.16 -14.27
N ASP A 424 -17.54 9.23 -14.22
CA ASP A 424 -16.75 10.45 -14.35
C ASP A 424 -15.44 10.12 -15.06
N PHE A 425 -15.40 10.34 -16.37
CA PHE A 425 -14.26 10.07 -17.25
C PHE A 425 -13.57 11.35 -17.69
N GLU A 426 -12.28 11.27 -18.05
CA GLU A 426 -11.55 12.40 -18.60
C GLU A 426 -12.26 13.02 -19.81
N PHE A 427 -12.57 14.31 -19.66
CA PHE A 427 -13.23 15.11 -20.68
C PHE A 427 -12.75 16.56 -20.63
N SER A 428 -12.33 17.09 -21.76
CA SER A 428 -11.97 18.51 -21.89
C SER A 428 -12.17 19.01 -23.32
N ASP A 429 -12.57 20.28 -23.47
CA ASP A 429 -12.72 20.95 -24.76
C ASP A 429 -13.57 20.17 -25.81
N ASP A 430 -14.69 19.57 -25.36
CA ASP A 430 -15.58 18.72 -26.16
C ASP A 430 -14.90 17.42 -26.70
N ILE A 431 -13.82 17.00 -26.05
CA ILE A 431 -13.12 15.74 -26.32
C ILE A 431 -13.33 14.79 -25.15
N TYR A 432 -13.94 13.65 -25.45
CA TYR A 432 -14.10 12.49 -24.58
C TYR A 432 -12.88 11.60 -24.77
N TRP A 433 -11.84 11.90 -23.98
CA TRP A 433 -10.57 11.21 -24.01
C TRP A 433 -10.75 9.76 -23.56
N ASP A 434 -11.50 9.60 -22.48
CA ASP A 434 -11.76 8.32 -21.82
C ASP A 434 -13.25 7.99 -21.80
N GLY A 435 -13.57 6.71 -21.57
CA GLY A 435 -14.96 6.29 -21.52
C GLY A 435 -15.20 4.81 -21.34
N GLY A 436 -16.49 4.48 -21.26
CA GLY A 436 -17.00 3.14 -21.03
C GLY A 436 -17.95 2.64 -22.11
N VAL A 437 -17.92 1.33 -22.39
CA VAL A 437 -18.89 0.65 -23.27
C VAL A 437 -19.41 -0.62 -22.61
N VAL A 438 -20.64 -1.02 -22.95
CA VAL A 438 -21.22 -2.33 -22.63
C VAL A 438 -21.20 -3.19 -23.89
N GLU A 439 -20.75 -4.43 -23.77
CA GLU A 439 -20.68 -5.38 -24.87
C GLU A 439 -21.29 -6.72 -24.46
N TYR A 440 -21.79 -7.48 -25.44
CA TYR A 440 -22.32 -8.82 -25.20
C TYR A 440 -21.81 -9.83 -26.24
N GLN A 441 -21.75 -11.09 -25.85
CA GLN A 441 -21.28 -12.20 -26.68
C GLN A 441 -22.31 -13.32 -26.65
N VAL A 442 -22.51 -14.01 -27.79
CA VAL A 442 -23.43 -15.15 -27.91
C VAL A 442 -22.65 -16.41 -28.30
N ASP A 443 -22.83 -17.51 -27.56
CA ASP A 443 -22.21 -18.83 -27.78
C ASP A 443 -20.68 -18.76 -28.02
N GLY A 444 -19.97 -17.88 -27.31
CA GLY A 444 -18.52 -17.71 -27.47
C GLY A 444 -18.07 -17.04 -28.79
N GLY A 445 -18.99 -16.37 -29.50
CA GLY A 445 -18.74 -15.64 -30.74
C GLY A 445 -17.93 -14.34 -30.58
N ALA A 446 -18.07 -13.40 -31.51
CA ALA A 446 -17.48 -12.07 -31.34
C ALA A 446 -18.24 -11.25 -30.28
N TRP A 447 -17.54 -10.34 -29.60
CA TRP A 447 -18.18 -9.31 -28.78
C TRP A 447 -18.90 -8.31 -29.68
N LEU A 448 -20.15 -8.01 -29.33
CA LEU A 448 -21.04 -7.08 -30.01
C LEU A 448 -21.26 -5.87 -29.12
N ASP A 449 -21.36 -4.69 -29.72
CA ASP A 449 -21.71 -3.46 -29.00
C ASP A 449 -23.18 -3.50 -28.55
N ALA A 450 -23.43 -3.17 -27.28
CA ALA A 450 -24.77 -3.15 -26.70
C ALA A 450 -25.53 -1.82 -26.89
N GLY A 451 -24.89 -0.76 -27.41
CA GLY A 451 -25.38 0.63 -27.39
C GLY A 451 -26.83 0.83 -27.86
N ASP A 452 -27.24 0.14 -28.94
CA ASP A 452 -28.60 0.21 -29.48
C ASP A 452 -29.67 -0.47 -28.59
N HIS A 453 -29.25 -1.09 -27.49
CA HIS A 453 -30.07 -1.90 -26.58
C HIS A 453 -29.97 -1.41 -25.13
N LEU A 454 -29.26 -0.30 -24.89
CA LEU A 454 -29.09 0.30 -23.58
C LEU A 454 -30.16 1.35 -23.27
N THR A 455 -30.56 1.41 -22.00
CA THR A 455 -31.34 2.52 -21.43
C THR A 455 -30.67 2.95 -20.12
N PRO A 456 -30.18 4.21 -19.98
CA PRO A 456 -30.05 5.20 -21.05
C PRO A 456 -29.12 4.73 -22.17
N ALA A 457 -29.25 5.32 -23.36
CA ALA A 457 -28.29 5.09 -24.44
C ALA A 457 -26.96 5.80 -24.13
N TYR A 458 -25.89 5.42 -24.85
CA TYR A 458 -24.62 6.15 -24.83
C TYR A 458 -24.81 7.66 -25.05
N ASN A 459 -24.06 8.46 -24.29
CA ASN A 459 -24.20 9.92 -24.26
C ASN A 459 -23.13 10.64 -25.11
N ALA A 460 -22.10 9.94 -25.57
CA ALA A 460 -20.94 10.52 -26.24
C ALA A 460 -20.43 9.67 -27.40
N ASP A 461 -19.70 10.33 -28.32
CA ASP A 461 -18.78 9.67 -29.24
C ASP A 461 -17.37 9.80 -28.65
N LEU A 462 -16.73 8.68 -28.32
CA LEU A 462 -15.37 8.69 -27.78
C LEU A 462 -14.41 9.12 -28.89
N ASN A 463 -13.80 10.30 -28.72
CA ASN A 463 -13.11 11.03 -29.80
C ASN A 463 -11.73 11.54 -29.38
N GLY A 464 -11.16 10.97 -28.31
CA GLY A 464 -9.77 11.15 -27.89
C GLY A 464 -8.74 10.62 -28.90
N ASP A 465 -7.52 10.40 -28.42
CA ASP A 465 -6.47 9.84 -29.27
C ASP A 465 -6.50 8.30 -29.34
N LEU A 466 -5.60 7.72 -30.13
CA LEU A 466 -5.57 6.26 -30.37
C LEU A 466 -4.93 5.46 -29.23
N SER A 467 -4.49 6.10 -28.15
CA SER A 467 -4.01 5.39 -26.96
C SER A 467 -5.16 4.81 -26.15
N ASN A 468 -6.33 5.46 -26.14
CA ASN A 468 -7.58 4.83 -25.74
C ASN A 468 -8.08 3.86 -26.84
N VAL A 469 -8.17 2.57 -26.49
CA VAL A 469 -8.61 1.51 -27.40
C VAL A 469 -10.08 1.61 -27.83
N LEU A 470 -10.88 2.41 -27.14
CA LEU A 470 -12.30 2.65 -27.43
C LEU A 470 -12.51 3.86 -28.34
N THR A 471 -11.48 4.64 -28.65
CA THR A 471 -11.60 5.82 -29.53
C THR A 471 -12.22 5.47 -30.88
N GLY A 472 -13.16 6.31 -31.31
CA GLY A 472 -13.84 6.23 -32.60
C GLY A 472 -15.20 5.52 -32.59
N ARG A 473 -15.75 5.21 -31.41
CA ARG A 473 -17.08 4.60 -31.26
C ARG A 473 -17.96 5.35 -30.24
N PRO A 474 -19.29 5.19 -30.30
CA PRO A 474 -20.20 5.67 -29.25
C PRO A 474 -19.93 4.98 -27.90
N GLY A 475 -20.09 5.71 -26.80
CA GLY A 475 -19.89 5.20 -25.45
C GLY A 475 -20.44 6.12 -24.36
N TYR A 476 -20.25 5.73 -23.10
CA TYR A 476 -20.40 6.61 -21.96
C TYR A 476 -19.11 7.42 -21.78
N GLY A 477 -19.21 8.75 -21.76
CA GLY A 477 -18.07 9.64 -21.60
C GLY A 477 -18.42 10.91 -20.81
N GLY A 478 -17.39 11.56 -20.26
CA GLY A 478 -17.52 12.72 -19.38
C GLY A 478 -18.07 12.36 -18.01
N THR A 479 -18.79 13.29 -17.39
CA THR A 479 -19.28 13.14 -16.00
C THR A 479 -20.81 13.09 -15.96
N THR A 480 -21.37 12.14 -15.20
CA THR A 480 -22.80 12.10 -14.85
C THR A 480 -23.18 13.37 -14.07
N GLU A 481 -24.31 13.99 -14.39
CA GLU A 481 -24.72 15.31 -13.82
C GLU A 481 -24.75 15.31 -12.27
N ASN A 482 -25.20 14.21 -11.66
CA ASN A 482 -25.34 14.08 -10.21
C ASN A 482 -24.24 13.23 -9.56
N PHE A 483 -23.08 13.07 -10.20
CA PHE A 483 -21.98 12.26 -9.68
C PHE A 483 -21.65 12.60 -8.21
N PRO A 484 -21.49 11.62 -7.31
CA PRO A 484 -21.45 10.17 -7.55
C PRO A 484 -22.79 9.44 -7.30
N THR A 485 -23.93 10.10 -7.48
CA THR A 485 -25.25 9.45 -7.31
C THR A 485 -25.45 8.39 -8.39
N LEU A 486 -25.73 7.16 -7.98
CA LEU A 486 -26.07 6.06 -8.88
C LEU A 486 -27.45 6.26 -9.51
N GLU A 487 -27.54 6.03 -10.81
CA GLU A 487 -28.75 6.14 -11.62
C GLU A 487 -29.01 4.82 -12.36
N PRO A 488 -30.28 4.40 -12.52
CA PRO A 488 -30.61 3.09 -13.10
C PRO A 488 -30.28 3.01 -14.59
N ALA A 489 -29.76 1.86 -14.99
CA ALA A 489 -29.47 1.50 -16.36
C ALA A 489 -29.85 0.04 -16.67
N SER A 490 -30.05 -0.26 -17.96
CA SER A 490 -30.38 -1.60 -18.40
C SER A 490 -29.93 -1.89 -19.83
N LEU A 491 -29.76 -3.19 -20.10
CA LEU A 491 -29.54 -3.81 -21.40
C LEU A 491 -30.70 -4.76 -21.69
N ASP A 492 -31.50 -4.45 -22.71
CA ASP A 492 -32.63 -5.29 -23.15
C ASP A 492 -32.30 -6.05 -24.44
N LEU A 493 -32.10 -7.36 -24.31
CA LEU A 493 -31.82 -8.27 -25.42
C LEU A 493 -33.04 -9.15 -25.77
N SER A 494 -34.23 -8.77 -25.33
CA SER A 494 -35.45 -9.53 -25.57
C SER A 494 -35.80 -9.63 -27.06
N GLY A 495 -36.27 -10.80 -27.49
CA GLY A 495 -36.73 -11.04 -28.87
C GLY A 495 -35.63 -11.06 -29.93
N LYS A 496 -34.36 -11.25 -29.52
CA LYS A 496 -33.19 -11.28 -30.41
C LYS A 496 -32.87 -12.67 -30.96
N GLY A 497 -33.69 -13.67 -30.65
CA GLY A 497 -33.47 -15.07 -31.04
C GLY A 497 -32.38 -15.75 -30.21
N LEU A 498 -32.27 -15.39 -28.94
CA LEU A 498 -31.27 -15.88 -27.99
C LEU A 498 -31.77 -17.04 -27.13
N ALA A 499 -33.02 -17.49 -27.27
CA ALA A 499 -33.57 -18.61 -26.50
C ALA A 499 -32.64 -19.85 -26.47
N GLY A 500 -32.29 -20.29 -25.26
CA GLY A 500 -31.39 -21.43 -25.00
C GLY A 500 -29.91 -21.18 -25.30
N LYS A 501 -29.53 -19.95 -25.67
CA LYS A 501 -28.14 -19.55 -25.95
C LYS A 501 -27.40 -19.20 -24.67
N SER A 502 -26.08 -19.33 -24.73
CA SER A 502 -25.20 -18.79 -23.70
C SER A 502 -24.79 -17.37 -24.08
N VAL A 503 -25.13 -16.41 -23.23
CA VAL A 503 -24.77 -14.99 -23.39
C VAL A 503 -23.78 -14.59 -22.30
N LYS A 504 -22.77 -13.81 -22.64
CA LYS A 504 -21.95 -13.07 -21.68
C LYS A 504 -22.12 -11.58 -21.91
N VAL A 505 -22.06 -10.79 -20.85
CA VAL A 505 -22.06 -9.33 -20.87
C VAL A 505 -20.76 -8.83 -20.25
N ARG A 506 -20.22 -7.72 -20.73
CA ARG A 506 -19.10 -7.06 -20.08
C ARG A 506 -19.24 -5.54 -20.08
N PHE A 507 -18.78 -4.93 -18.99
CA PHE A 507 -18.50 -3.51 -18.90
C PHE A 507 -17.02 -3.30 -19.19
N ARG A 508 -16.70 -2.33 -20.04
CA ARG A 508 -15.34 -2.09 -20.52
C ARG A 508 -15.02 -0.62 -20.40
N VAL A 509 -13.90 -0.29 -19.75
CA VAL A 509 -13.36 1.07 -19.67
C VAL A 509 -12.08 1.11 -20.49
N GLY A 510 -11.94 2.17 -21.29
CA GLY A 510 -10.73 2.48 -22.03
C GLY A 510 -10.26 3.87 -21.65
N SER A 511 -8.97 3.98 -21.31
CA SER A 511 -8.34 5.26 -20.97
C SER A 511 -7.10 5.55 -21.81
N ASP A 512 -6.73 6.82 -21.89
CA ASP A 512 -5.63 7.36 -22.69
C ASP A 512 -4.37 7.62 -21.84
N VAL A 513 -3.44 8.47 -22.32
CA VAL A 513 -2.23 8.83 -21.56
C VAL A 513 -2.45 10.05 -20.66
N THR A 514 -1.73 10.09 -19.53
CA THR A 514 -1.37 11.28 -18.75
C THR A 514 -2.33 11.64 -17.62
N VAL A 515 -3.63 11.68 -17.88
CA VAL A 515 -4.65 12.12 -16.93
C VAL A 515 -5.73 11.05 -16.87
N GLY A 516 -6.39 10.93 -15.72
CA GLY A 516 -7.57 10.10 -15.53
C GLY A 516 -8.48 10.78 -14.53
N ALA A 517 -9.75 10.39 -14.51
CA ALA A 517 -10.75 10.89 -13.57
C ALA A 517 -11.13 9.80 -12.55
N ASN A 518 -12.38 9.80 -12.05
CA ASN A 518 -12.79 8.77 -11.09
C ASN A 518 -13.10 7.44 -11.78
N GLY A 519 -13.75 7.43 -12.94
CA GLY A 519 -14.16 6.23 -13.68
C GLY A 519 -15.63 5.88 -13.51
N TRP A 520 -15.95 4.59 -13.65
CA TRP A 520 -17.31 4.07 -13.71
C TRP A 520 -17.65 3.22 -12.50
N LEU A 521 -18.70 3.61 -11.79
CA LEU A 521 -19.28 2.83 -10.70
C LEU A 521 -20.50 2.07 -11.22
N VAL A 522 -20.56 0.77 -10.91
CA VAL A 522 -21.65 -0.14 -11.24
C VAL A 522 -22.03 -0.92 -9.99
N ASP A 523 -23.32 -1.03 -9.73
CA ASP A 523 -23.86 -1.73 -8.57
C ASP A 523 -25.29 -2.24 -8.85
N ASN A 524 -25.90 -2.98 -7.92
CA ASN A 524 -27.29 -3.44 -7.96
C ASN A 524 -27.65 -4.22 -9.24
N ILE A 525 -26.76 -5.13 -9.66
CA ILE A 525 -26.90 -5.86 -10.92
C ILE A 525 -28.00 -6.93 -10.78
N ASN A 526 -29.00 -6.87 -11.65
CA ASN A 526 -30.09 -7.84 -11.72
C ASN A 526 -30.23 -8.41 -13.14
N VAL A 527 -30.26 -9.73 -13.25
CA VAL A 527 -30.44 -10.49 -14.49
C VAL A 527 -31.83 -11.13 -14.52
N GLN A 528 -32.55 -10.94 -15.61
CA GLN A 528 -33.86 -11.54 -15.88
C GLN A 528 -33.80 -12.36 -17.16
N GLY A 529 -34.73 -13.31 -17.33
CA GLY A 529 -34.82 -14.11 -18.56
C GLY A 529 -33.74 -15.19 -18.70
N VAL A 530 -33.24 -15.73 -17.58
CA VAL A 530 -32.21 -16.78 -17.54
C VAL A 530 -32.67 -18.02 -16.77
N THR A 531 -32.10 -19.18 -17.09
CA THR A 531 -32.41 -20.45 -16.41
C THR A 531 -31.38 -20.85 -15.34
N ASN A 532 -30.20 -20.21 -15.32
CA ASN A 532 -29.17 -20.41 -14.32
C ASN A 532 -29.09 -19.24 -13.34
N LEU A 533 -28.34 -19.44 -12.25
CA LEU A 533 -28.13 -18.45 -11.19
C LEU A 533 -26.72 -17.86 -11.36
N PRO A 534 -26.57 -16.64 -11.90
CA PRO A 534 -25.27 -16.04 -12.18
C PRO A 534 -24.56 -15.47 -10.94
N PHE A 535 -25.23 -15.38 -9.80
CA PHE A 535 -24.64 -14.87 -8.56
C PHE A 535 -24.62 -15.93 -7.47
N THR A 536 -23.52 -15.97 -6.72
CA THR A 536 -23.32 -16.94 -5.65
C THR A 536 -23.80 -16.45 -4.29
N ASP A 537 -23.88 -17.38 -3.36
CA ASP A 537 -24.03 -17.14 -1.93
C ASP A 537 -23.09 -18.07 -1.16
N PHE A 538 -22.90 -17.76 0.11
CA PHE A 538 -22.13 -18.60 1.02
C PHE A 538 -22.93 -19.88 1.33
N GLY A 539 -22.50 -20.99 0.74
CA GLY A 539 -22.96 -22.34 1.01
C GLY A 539 -22.23 -22.96 2.19
N ALA A 540 -22.81 -24.01 2.78
CA ALA A 540 -22.06 -24.84 3.71
C ALA A 540 -20.98 -25.57 2.93
N ASP A 541 -19.78 -25.64 3.48
CA ASP A 541 -18.68 -26.46 2.95
C ASP A 541 -19.21 -27.88 2.63
N ALA A 542 -19.10 -28.28 1.37
CA ALA A 542 -19.55 -29.59 0.91
C ALA A 542 -18.56 -30.71 1.27
N GLN A 543 -17.40 -30.36 1.83
CA GLN A 543 -16.33 -31.17 2.38
C GLN A 543 -16.06 -32.39 1.50
N SER A 544 -15.48 -32.15 0.32
CA SER A 544 -15.16 -33.23 -0.61
C SER A 544 -13.72 -33.70 -0.51
N CYS A 545 -13.14 -33.82 0.69
CA CYS A 545 -11.81 -34.43 0.86
C CYS A 545 -11.80 -35.81 0.19
N PRO A 546 -11.18 -36.00 -0.98
CA PRO A 546 -10.88 -37.35 -1.40
C PRO A 546 -9.99 -37.92 -0.30
N VAL A 547 -10.21 -39.16 0.12
CA VAL A 547 -9.25 -39.88 0.95
C VAL A 547 -7.93 -39.81 0.20
N LEU A 548 -7.05 -38.88 0.57
CA LEU A 548 -5.72 -38.76 0.03
C LEU A 548 -5.03 -40.05 0.47
N GLY A 549 -4.99 -41.01 -0.45
CA GLY A 549 -4.33 -42.28 -0.20
C GLY A 549 -2.93 -41.99 0.29
N VAL A 550 -2.58 -42.58 1.44
CA VAL A 550 -1.28 -42.59 2.09
C VAL A 550 -0.14 -42.05 1.21
N GLN A 551 0.35 -40.85 1.49
CA GLN A 551 1.62 -40.41 0.92
C GLN A 551 2.74 -41.30 1.50
N ALA A 552 3.39 -42.06 0.64
CA ALA A 552 4.56 -42.85 1.00
C ALA A 552 5.83 -42.09 0.63
N ASP A 553 6.59 -41.67 1.63
CA ASP A 553 7.93 -41.10 1.45
C ASP A 553 8.98 -42.22 1.46
N ALA A 554 9.73 -42.33 0.36
CA ALA A 554 10.82 -43.29 0.19
C ALA A 554 12.19 -42.75 0.66
N GLY A 555 12.22 -41.51 1.17
CA GLY A 555 13.41 -40.75 1.52
C GLY A 555 14.04 -40.02 0.31
N PRO A 556 15.11 -39.24 0.53
CA PRO A 556 15.77 -38.46 -0.50
C PRO A 556 16.41 -39.33 -1.61
N ASP A 557 16.53 -38.77 -2.81
CA ASP A 557 17.13 -39.42 -3.98
C ASP A 557 18.54 -39.98 -3.69
N LEU A 558 18.76 -41.25 -4.05
CA LEU A 558 20.05 -41.93 -3.90
C LEU A 558 20.71 -42.19 -5.26
N THR A 559 21.96 -41.76 -5.44
CA THR A 559 22.75 -42.10 -6.63
C THR A 559 23.60 -43.35 -6.38
N ALA A 560 23.42 -44.37 -7.22
CA ALA A 560 24.08 -45.68 -7.09
C ALA A 560 25.03 -46.00 -8.26
N LYS A 561 26.11 -46.74 -7.98
CA LYS A 561 26.95 -47.38 -9.03
C LYS A 561 26.44 -48.81 -9.31
N ASN A 562 26.70 -49.29 -10.53
CA ASN A 562 26.28 -50.62 -10.98
C ASN A 562 26.65 -51.72 -9.96
N PHE A 563 25.68 -52.55 -9.57
CA PHE A 563 25.77 -53.68 -8.62
C PHE A 563 25.84 -53.35 -7.12
N GLN A 564 25.49 -52.14 -6.69
CA GLN A 564 25.40 -51.80 -5.27
C GLN A 564 23.99 -52.09 -4.70
N ILE A 565 23.92 -52.84 -3.61
CA ILE A 565 22.66 -53.19 -2.91
C ILE A 565 22.34 -52.07 -1.91
N PHE A 566 21.12 -51.52 -1.96
CA PHE A 566 20.60 -50.55 -0.98
C PHE A 566 19.41 -51.14 -0.22
N ALA A 567 19.23 -50.65 1.00
CA ALA A 567 18.00 -50.85 1.76
C ALA A 567 17.21 -49.54 1.71
N ILE A 568 16.05 -49.55 1.05
CA ILE A 568 15.07 -48.47 1.12
C ILE A 568 14.22 -48.74 2.35
N THR A 569 14.09 -47.75 3.23
CA THR A 569 13.23 -47.85 4.42
C THR A 569 12.11 -46.84 4.23
N GLY A 570 10.96 -47.29 3.74
CA GLY A 570 9.75 -46.44 3.71
C GLY A 570 9.19 -46.30 5.12
N LYS A 571 8.81 -45.09 5.50
CA LYS A 571 7.93 -44.84 6.65
C LYS A 571 6.60 -44.33 6.09
N GLY A 572 5.50 -44.98 6.46
CA GLY A 572 4.18 -44.39 6.26
C GLY A 572 3.91 -43.41 7.41
N SER A 573 3.43 -42.21 7.11
CA SER A 573 2.70 -41.42 8.09
C SER A 573 1.31 -42.04 8.28
N ASP A 574 0.87 -42.05 9.54
CA ASP A 574 -0.47 -42.45 9.93
C ASP A 574 -1.51 -41.50 9.31
N ASP A 575 -2.69 -42.01 9.03
CA ASP A 575 -3.85 -41.21 8.62
C ASP A 575 -4.36 -40.45 9.87
N PRO A 576 -4.26 -39.11 9.94
CA PRO A 576 -4.73 -38.39 11.11
C PRO A 576 -6.25 -38.48 11.31
N ALA A 577 -7.03 -38.89 10.29
CA ALA A 577 -8.48 -39.04 10.37
C ALA A 577 -8.95 -40.44 10.80
N VAL A 578 -8.14 -41.49 10.60
CA VAL A 578 -8.57 -42.87 10.86
C VAL A 578 -7.45 -43.66 11.53
N ASN A 579 -7.50 -43.75 12.86
CA ASN A 579 -6.61 -44.48 13.76
C ASN A 579 -6.63 -46.02 13.55
N ASN A 580 -6.28 -46.47 12.34
CA ASN A 580 -6.29 -47.87 11.90
C ASN A 580 -4.90 -48.28 11.40
N GLN A 581 -4.50 -49.51 11.74
CA GLN A 581 -3.28 -50.13 11.22
C GLN A 581 -3.29 -50.15 9.68
N LEU A 582 -2.34 -49.42 9.08
CA LEU A 582 -2.07 -49.46 7.65
C LEU A 582 -1.67 -50.88 7.19
N GLN A 583 -2.34 -51.39 6.16
CA GLN A 583 -1.91 -52.59 5.43
C GLN A 583 -1.40 -52.18 4.04
N PHE A 584 -0.11 -52.35 3.79
CA PHE A 584 0.51 -52.09 2.48
C PHE A 584 0.88 -53.41 1.81
N GLU A 585 0.70 -53.50 0.50
CA GLU A 585 1.23 -54.58 -0.33
C GLU A 585 2.17 -53.97 -1.39
N TRP A 586 3.44 -54.36 -1.37
CA TRP A 586 4.46 -53.84 -2.29
C TRP A 586 4.62 -54.79 -3.48
N SER A 587 4.66 -54.25 -4.70
CA SER A 587 5.14 -54.99 -5.88
C SER A 587 6.28 -54.23 -6.54
N GLN A 588 7.34 -54.95 -6.89
CA GLN A 588 8.46 -54.43 -7.64
C GLN A 588 8.08 -54.40 -9.13
N VAL A 589 8.03 -53.22 -9.75
CA VAL A 589 7.83 -53.06 -11.21
C VAL A 589 9.17 -52.93 -11.91
#